data_AF-A0A430QT83-F1
#
_entry.id   AF-A0A430QT83-F1
#
_cell.length_a   1.000
_cell.length_b   1.000
_cell.length_c   1.000
_cell.angle_alpha   90.00
_cell.angle_beta   90.00
_cell.angle_gamma   90.00
#
_symmetry.space_group_name_H-M   'P 1'
#
loop_
_entity.id
_entity.type
_entity.pdbx_description
1 polymer ?
#
loop_
_entity_poly.entity_id
_entity_poly.type
_entity_poly.pdbx_seq_one_letter_code
_entity_poly.pdbx_strand_id
1 'polypeptide(L)'
;MSVCVFEILHQMKGKQKSLLFLFSVDLTDDGVKAIYQFASGDMRKSINLLQSTSMSSKTVDGPSVYACVAYPSPAEVRSLLDHVLNEPISTAYHSKLPR
;
A
#
# COMPACT_ATOMS: atom_id res chain seq x y z
N MET A 1 -0.55 20.62 18.05
CA MET A 1 -0.83 19.29 17.45
C MET A 1 -0.06 18.99 16.15
N SER A 2 0.89 19.85 15.73
CA SER A 2 1.50 19.80 14.38
C SER A 2 2.96 19.30 14.33
N VAL A 3 3.47 18.56 15.32
CA VAL A 3 4.92 18.22 15.36
C VAL A 3 5.26 16.77 15.67
N CYS A 4 4.29 15.92 16.02
CA CYS A 4 4.57 14.52 16.39
C CYS A 4 4.60 13.54 15.20
N VAL A 5 4.01 13.91 14.05
CA VAL A 5 3.89 13.00 12.89
C VAL A 5 5.15 13.00 12.01
N PHE A 6 5.87 14.12 11.95
CA PHE A 6 7.07 14.24 11.10
C PHE A 6 8.31 13.56 11.71
N GLU A 7 8.46 13.60 13.04
CA GLU A 7 9.60 13.01 13.78
C GLU A 7 9.60 11.46 13.75
N ILE A 8 8.40 10.84 13.74
CA ILE A 8 8.25 9.38 13.67
C ILE A 8 8.61 8.85 12.27
N LEU A 9 8.34 9.64 11.22
CA LEU A 9 8.68 9.32 9.83
C LEU A 9 10.20 9.22 9.62
N HIS A 10 10.98 10.04 10.34
CA HIS A 10 12.43 10.02 10.32
C HIS A 10 13.00 8.77 11.04
N GLN A 11 12.42 8.38 12.18
CA GLN A 11 12.85 7.19 12.95
C GLN A 11 12.52 5.85 12.26
N MET A 12 11.42 5.79 11.51
CA MET A 12 10.99 4.57 10.81
C MET A 12 11.84 4.30 9.55
N LYS A 13 12.21 5.35 8.80
CA LYS A 13 13.08 5.22 7.60
C LYS A 13 14.46 4.65 7.91
N GLY A 14 15.03 4.98 9.08
CA GLY A 14 16.35 4.48 9.50
C GLY A 14 16.36 2.97 9.75
N LYS A 15 15.35 2.46 10.48
CA LYS A 15 15.24 1.02 10.82
C LYS A 15 14.77 0.16 9.65
N GLN A 16 13.90 0.68 8.77
CA GLN A 16 13.46 -0.08 7.59
C GLN A 16 14.63 -0.45 6.67
N LYS A 17 15.57 0.47 6.41
CA LYS A 17 16.77 0.17 5.61
C LYS A 17 17.64 -0.93 6.22
N SER A 18 17.79 -0.94 7.55
CA SER A 18 18.51 -2.03 8.23
C SER A 18 17.78 -3.37 8.13
N LEU A 19 16.44 -3.37 8.19
CA LEU A 19 15.64 -4.58 8.01
C LEU A 19 15.68 -5.09 6.57
N LEU A 20 15.73 -4.17 5.59
CA LEU A 20 15.81 -4.49 4.17
C LEU A 20 17.07 -5.31 3.84
N PHE A 21 18.20 -4.92 4.43
CA PHE A 21 19.46 -5.65 4.32
C PHE A 21 19.40 -7.01 5.02
N LEU A 22 18.68 -7.11 6.13
CA LEU A 22 18.53 -8.36 6.90
C LEU A 22 17.63 -9.38 6.18
N PHE A 23 16.59 -8.91 5.48
CA PHE A 23 15.62 -9.76 4.79
C PHE A 23 15.89 -9.90 3.28
N SER A 24 16.92 -9.23 2.74
CA SER A 24 17.27 -9.24 1.31
C SER A 24 16.07 -8.96 0.39
N VAL A 25 15.31 -7.91 0.69
CA VAL A 25 14.07 -7.56 -0.03
C VAL A 25 14.34 -6.38 -0.96
N ASP A 26 13.87 -6.46 -2.21
CA ASP A 26 13.87 -5.32 -3.13
C ASP A 26 12.66 -4.43 -2.81
N LEU A 27 12.89 -3.22 -2.29
CA LEU A 27 11.82 -2.29 -1.87
C LEU A 27 11.94 -0.96 -2.62
N THR A 28 10.84 -0.52 -3.23
CA THR A 28 10.75 0.76 -3.92
C THR A 28 10.24 1.89 -3.00
N ASP A 29 10.53 3.15 -3.33
CA ASP A 29 10.07 4.30 -2.54
C ASP A 29 8.55 4.40 -2.44
N ASP A 30 7.82 3.99 -3.48
CA ASP A 30 6.35 3.96 -3.45
C ASP A 30 5.83 2.86 -2.52
N GLY A 31 6.49 1.68 -2.50
CA GLY A 31 6.22 0.62 -1.53
C GLY A 31 6.44 1.07 -0.09
N VAL A 32 7.52 1.81 0.19
CA VAL A 32 7.77 2.41 1.52
C VAL A 32 6.62 3.33 1.93
N LYS A 33 6.18 4.19 1.00
CA LYS A 33 5.10 5.16 1.25
C LYS A 33 3.76 4.46 1.51
N ALA A 34 3.44 3.44 0.73
CA ALA A 34 2.24 2.62 0.91
C ALA A 34 2.25 1.89 2.28
N ILE A 35 3.37 1.25 2.63
CA ILE A 35 3.51 0.57 3.93
C ILE A 35 3.33 1.57 5.08
N TYR A 36 3.96 2.74 4.98
CA TYR A 36 3.82 3.77 6.00
C TYR A 36 2.37 4.25 6.14
N GLN A 37 1.67 4.43 5.01
CA GLN A 37 0.27 4.84 4.98
C GLN A 37 -0.65 3.82 5.67
N PHE A 38 -0.47 2.51 5.41
CA PHE A 38 -1.30 1.48 6.02
C PHE A 38 -0.90 1.13 7.46
N ALA A 39 0.38 1.28 7.80
CA ALA A 39 0.87 1.03 9.15
C ALA A 39 0.58 2.18 10.13
N SER A 40 0.27 3.38 9.63
CA SER A 40 -0.01 4.59 10.43
C SER A 40 1.07 4.88 11.49
N GLY A 41 2.34 4.64 11.15
CA GLY A 41 3.49 4.84 12.04
C GLY A 41 3.74 3.74 13.08
N ASP A 42 2.95 2.66 13.10
CA ASP A 42 3.21 1.49 13.95
C ASP A 42 4.31 0.60 13.33
N MET A 43 5.40 0.42 14.08
CA MET A 43 6.55 -0.38 13.63
C MET A 43 6.23 -1.87 13.48
N ARG A 44 5.39 -2.44 14.35
CA ARG A 44 5.01 -3.86 14.28
C ARG A 44 4.14 -4.12 13.05
N LYS A 45 3.17 -3.23 12.77
CA LYS A 45 2.36 -3.31 11.55
C LYS A 45 3.20 -3.17 10.29
N SER A 46 4.15 -2.24 10.29
CA SER A 46 5.05 -2.02 9.14
C SER A 46 5.90 -3.25 8.83
N ILE A 47 6.44 -3.91 9.85
CA ILE A 47 7.26 -5.13 9.69
C ILE A 47 6.41 -6.28 9.17
N ASN A 48 5.25 -6.52 9.78
CA ASN A 48 4.36 -7.60 9.35
C ASN A 48 3.93 -7.40 7.90
N LEU A 49 3.54 -6.18 7.54
CA LEU A 49 3.11 -5.86 6.18
C LEU A 49 4.26 -6.02 5.17
N LEU A 50 5.47 -5.55 5.51
CA LEU A 50 6.65 -5.74 4.67
C LEU A 50 6.94 -7.24 4.45
N GLN A 51 6.91 -8.04 5.52
CA GLN A 51 7.17 -9.47 5.46
C GLN A 51 6.12 -10.20 4.62
N SER A 52 4.83 -9.96 4.86
CA SER A 52 3.75 -10.55 4.07
C SER A 52 3.85 -10.17 2.60
N THR A 53 4.14 -8.90 2.30
CA THR A 53 4.27 -8.43 0.92
C THR A 53 5.50 -9.05 0.23
N SER A 54 6.63 -9.18 0.93
CA SER A 54 7.84 -9.84 0.39
C SER A 54 7.67 -11.36 0.21
N MET A 55 6.77 -11.99 0.96
CA MET A 55 6.41 -13.40 0.74
C MET A 55 5.49 -13.58 -0.48
N SER A 56 4.66 -12.57 -0.78
CA SER A 56 3.74 -12.59 -1.91
C SER A 56 4.36 -12.10 -3.23
N SER A 57 5.45 -11.33 -3.17
CA SER A 57 6.04 -10.67 -4.33
C SER A 57 7.57 -10.54 -4.17
N LYS A 58 8.31 -10.63 -5.28
CA LYS A 58 9.78 -10.51 -5.26
C LYS A 58 10.24 -9.08 -4.96
N THR A 59 9.49 -8.10 -5.44
CA THR A 59 9.77 -6.68 -5.27
C THR A 59 8.58 -6.04 -4.58
N VAL A 60 8.84 -5.35 -3.47
CA VAL A 60 7.85 -4.63 -2.69
C VAL A 60 7.69 -3.23 -3.27
N ASP A 61 6.58 -3.02 -3.96
CA ASP A 61 6.15 -1.79 -4.61
C ASP A 61 4.75 -1.36 -4.14
N GLY A 62 4.32 -0.16 -4.53
CA GLY A 62 2.98 0.33 -4.16
C GLY A 62 1.89 -0.70 -4.50
N PRO A 63 1.78 -1.15 -5.76
CA PRO A 63 0.79 -2.14 -6.19
C PRO A 63 0.81 -3.45 -5.39
N SER A 64 1.98 -4.05 -5.13
CA SER A 64 2.07 -5.28 -4.33
C SER A 64 1.62 -5.07 -2.89
N VAL A 65 1.90 -3.90 -2.30
CA VAL A 65 1.41 -3.56 -0.96
C VAL A 65 -0.12 -3.42 -0.96
N TYR A 66 -0.70 -2.67 -1.91
CA TYR A 66 -2.16 -2.53 -2.07
C TYR A 66 -2.84 -3.89 -2.29
N ALA A 67 -2.25 -4.76 -3.10
CA ALA A 67 -2.73 -6.12 -3.32
C ALA A 67 -2.64 -6.97 -2.04
N CYS A 68 -1.54 -6.89 -1.30
CA CYS A 68 -1.32 -7.65 -0.06
C CYS A 68 -2.31 -7.27 1.04
N VAL A 69 -2.71 -5.99 1.13
CA VAL A 69 -3.75 -5.53 2.08
C VAL A 69 -5.17 -5.71 1.54
N ALA A 70 -5.33 -6.24 0.32
CA ALA A 70 -6.60 -6.37 -0.39
C ALA A 70 -7.38 -5.04 -0.46
N TYR A 71 -6.66 -3.93 -0.64
CA TYR A 71 -7.25 -2.60 -0.76
C TYR A 71 -7.18 -2.14 -2.21
N PRO A 72 -8.28 -1.65 -2.80
CA PRO A 72 -8.24 -1.15 -4.17
C PRO A 72 -7.32 0.07 -4.25
N SER A 73 -6.53 0.13 -5.32
CA SER A 73 -5.70 1.26 -5.62
C SER A 73 -6.55 2.52 -5.89
N PRO A 74 -6.02 3.72 -5.66
CA PRO A 74 -6.74 4.96 -5.96
C PRO A 74 -7.21 5.08 -7.42
N ALA A 75 -6.47 4.46 -8.36
CA ALA A 75 -6.84 4.42 -9.77
C ALA A 75 -8.06 3.52 -10.01
N GLU A 76 -8.14 2.37 -9.35
CA GLU A 76 -9.31 1.48 -9.41
C GLU A 76 -10.55 2.14 -8.82
N VAL A 77 -10.41 2.86 -7.70
CA VAL A 77 -11.51 3.62 -7.10
C VAL A 77 -12.02 4.70 -8.04
N ARG A 78 -11.12 5.45 -8.69
CA ARG A 78 -11.50 6.48 -9.68
C ARG A 78 -12.21 5.87 -10.89
N SER A 79 -11.66 4.79 -11.43
CA SER A 79 -12.27 4.08 -12.55
C SER A 79 -13.68 3.59 -12.19
N LEU A 80 -13.85 2.97 -11.02
CA LEU A 80 -15.16 2.54 -10.54
C LEU A 80 -16.15 3.72 -10.47
N LEU A 81 -15.70 4.84 -9.91
CA LEU A 81 -16.52 6.04 -9.78
C LEU A 81 -16.91 6.62 -11.16
N ASP A 82 -15.98 6.65 -12.11
CA ASP A 82 -16.23 7.12 -13.47
C ASP A 82 -17.28 6.26 -14.19
N HIS A 83 -17.25 4.94 -14.02
CA HIS A 83 -18.27 4.06 -14.60
C HIS A 83 -19.64 4.30 -13.96
N VAL A 84 -19.71 4.44 -12.63
CA VAL A 84 -20.98 4.65 -11.91
C VAL A 84 -21.60 6.02 -12.23
N LEU A 85 -20.78 7.05 -12.47
CA LEU A 85 -21.26 8.41 -12.74
C LEU A 85 -21.60 8.66 -14.21
N ASN A 86 -20.95 7.97 -15.15
CA ASN A 86 -21.10 8.24 -16.58
C ASN A 86 -21.91 7.17 -17.34
N GLU A 87 -22.09 5.97 -16.78
CA GLU A 87 -22.81 4.87 -17.41
C GLU A 87 -24.09 4.51 -16.65
N PRO A 88 -25.14 4.01 -17.34
CA PRO A 88 -26.27 3.42 -16.66
C PRO A 88 -25.83 2.23 -15.79
N ILE A 89 -26.41 2.12 -14.59
CA ILE A 89 -26.02 1.14 -13.55
C ILE A 89 -25.96 -0.29 -14.08
N SER A 90 -26.88 -0.67 -14.98
CA SER A 90 -26.89 -1.99 -15.62
C SER A 90 -25.60 -2.31 -16.37
N THR A 91 -25.01 -1.31 -17.02
CA THR A 91 -23.76 -1.45 -17.80
C THR A 91 -22.55 -1.44 -16.88
N ALA A 92 -22.52 -0.51 -15.91
CA ALA A 92 -21.45 -0.41 -14.94
C ALA A 92 -21.28 -1.69 -14.11
N TYR A 93 -22.40 -2.34 -13.74
CA TYR A 93 -22.40 -3.58 -12.94
C TYR A 93 -21.77 -4.76 -13.69
N HIS A 94 -22.01 -4.87 -15.01
CA HIS A 94 -21.46 -5.96 -15.83
C HIS A 94 -20.00 -5.77 -16.22
N SER A 95 -19.51 -4.52 -16.24
CA SER A 95 -18.17 -4.17 -16.73
C SER A 95 -17.03 -4.59 -15.78
N LYS A 96 -17.13 -4.33 -14.47
CA LYS A 96 -15.95 -4.37 -13.58
C LYS A 96 -16.15 -4.78 -12.12
N LEU A 97 -17.35 -5.16 -11.66
CA LEU A 97 -17.49 -5.70 -10.30
C LEU A 97 -17.13 -7.19 -10.32
N PRO A 98 -16.01 -7.61 -9.67
CA PRO A 98 -15.72 -9.03 -9.54
C PRO A 98 -16.86 -9.69 -8.75
N ARG A 99 -17.39 -10.79 -9.29
CA ARG A 99 -18.31 -11.66 -8.55
C ARG A 99 -17.61 -12.36 -7.40
#